data_AF-A0A1V6NDB7-F1
#
_entry.id   AF-A0A1V6NDB7-F1
#
_cell.length_a   1.000
_cell.length_b   1.000
_cell.length_c   1.000
_cell.angle_alpha   90.00
_cell.angle_beta   90.00
_cell.angle_gamma   90.00
#
_symmetry.space_group_name_H-M   'P 1'
#
loop_
_entity.id
_entity.type
_entity.pdbx_description
1 polymer ?
#
loop_
_entity_poly.entity_id
_entity_poly.type
_entity_poly.pdbx_seq_one_letter_code
_entity_poly.pdbx_strand_id
1 'polypeptide(L)'
;MPDSRIIAPIGPAPSTTERTVFGPGGCVVYGYPSTGGVLIKEGPDLLDMLFLSVPRTHPSQRSPSADEEDRFCNLMRRIGANFWPSKKEWVQVMMQPREITEEEEKVMVYGWPTDGVGVWVLRYGSASQMPLDFGRMSFAMNMDERIQIMKEYGATFFEDVAQVKELDGISD
;
A
#
# COMPACT_ATOMS: atom_id res chain seq x y z
N MET A 1 -13.44 -47.73 -7.25
CA MET A 1 -14.24 -46.58 -6.78
C MET A 1 -13.24 -45.52 -6.33
N PRO A 2 -13.21 -44.32 -6.94
CA PRO A 2 -12.13 -43.38 -6.73
C PRO A 2 -12.33 -42.47 -5.52
N ASP A 3 -11.18 -41.99 -5.07
CA ASP A 3 -10.82 -41.27 -3.86
C ASP A 3 -11.66 -40.07 -3.43
N SER A 4 -11.74 -39.98 -2.10
CA SER A 4 -12.16 -38.83 -1.32
C SER A 4 -11.35 -37.58 -1.70
N ARG A 5 -12.01 -36.61 -2.34
CA ARG A 5 -11.50 -35.24 -2.40
C ARG A 5 -11.59 -34.68 -0.98
N ILE A 6 -10.44 -34.61 -0.30
CA ILE A 6 -10.28 -33.80 0.90
C ILE A 6 -10.46 -32.34 0.47
N ILE A 7 -11.68 -31.85 0.59
CA ILE A 7 -11.96 -30.42 0.54
C ILE A 7 -11.40 -29.87 1.86
N ALA A 8 -10.26 -29.17 1.78
CA ALA A 8 -9.73 -28.44 2.91
C ALA A 8 -10.84 -27.53 3.47
N PRO A 9 -11.00 -27.41 4.81
CA PRO A 9 -12.01 -26.52 5.37
C PRO A 9 -11.82 -25.12 4.81
N ILE A 10 -12.88 -24.55 4.27
CA ILE A 10 -12.96 -23.11 4.01
C ILE A 10 -12.58 -22.45 5.34
N GLY A 11 -11.42 -21.77 5.36
CA GLY A 11 -10.93 -21.10 6.56
C GLY A 11 -11.99 -20.17 7.14
N PRO A 12 -11.85 -19.77 8.42
CA PRO A 12 -12.76 -18.78 9.00
C PRO A 12 -12.91 -17.59 8.05
N ALA A 13 -14.12 -17.05 7.95
CA ALA A 13 -14.39 -15.87 7.14
C ALA A 13 -13.29 -14.82 7.42
N PRO A 14 -12.64 -14.26 6.39
CA PRO A 14 -11.49 -13.39 6.58
C PRO A 14 -11.88 -12.30 7.57
N SER A 15 -11.10 -12.20 8.64
CA SER A 15 -11.39 -11.22 9.67
C SER A 15 -11.35 -9.84 9.02
N THR A 16 -12.40 -9.06 9.20
CA THR A 16 -12.48 -7.67 8.69
C THR A 16 -11.51 -6.72 9.41
N THR A 17 -10.57 -7.28 10.19
CA THR A 17 -9.70 -6.57 11.13
C THR A 17 -8.21 -6.82 10.87
N GLU A 18 -7.81 -7.70 9.95
CA GLU A 18 -6.40 -7.95 9.65
C GLU A 18 -5.67 -6.65 9.27
N ARG A 19 -4.55 -6.35 9.93
CA ARG A 19 -3.63 -5.27 9.55
C ARG A 19 -2.63 -5.76 8.51
N THR A 20 -1.98 -6.89 8.78
CA THR A 20 -0.97 -7.49 7.91
C THR A 20 -1.29 -8.94 7.64
N VAL A 21 -1.19 -9.36 6.38
CA VAL A 21 -1.33 -10.75 5.94
C VAL A 21 -0.10 -11.14 5.14
N PHE A 22 0.55 -12.24 5.54
CA PHE A 22 1.74 -12.76 4.87
C PHE A 22 1.35 -13.90 3.93
N GLY A 23 1.92 -13.91 2.72
CA GLY A 23 1.74 -14.94 1.70
C GLY A 23 3.05 -15.24 0.96
N PRO A 24 3.04 -16.14 -0.03
CA PRO A 24 4.25 -16.56 -0.73
C PRO A 24 5.04 -15.41 -1.40
N GLY A 25 4.34 -14.34 -1.79
CA GLY A 25 4.93 -13.15 -2.42
C GLY A 25 5.29 -12.02 -1.46
N GLY A 26 5.19 -12.21 -0.15
CA GLY A 26 5.49 -11.18 0.86
C GLY A 26 4.30 -10.84 1.74
N CYS A 27 3.99 -9.56 1.88
CA CYS A 27 2.97 -9.04 2.79
C CYS A 27 1.93 -8.20 2.04
N VAL A 28 0.72 -8.11 2.58
CA VAL A 28 -0.26 -7.09 2.23
C VAL A 28 -0.64 -6.36 3.52
N VAL A 29 -0.63 -5.03 3.49
CA VAL A 29 -1.10 -4.19 4.60
C VAL A 29 -2.45 -3.60 4.26
N TYR A 30 -3.37 -3.66 5.21
CA TYR A 30 -4.70 -3.08 5.10
C TYR A 30 -4.84 -1.90 6.06
N GLY A 31 -5.57 -0.86 5.69
CA GLY A 31 -6.04 0.25 6.53
C GLY A 31 -7.55 0.40 6.40
N TYR A 32 -8.28 0.69 7.48
CA TYR A 32 -9.74 0.75 7.50
C TYR A 32 -10.23 2.14 7.96
N PRO A 33 -10.31 3.12 7.05
CA PRO A 33 -10.72 4.46 7.43
C PRO A 33 -12.17 4.48 7.90
N SER A 34 -12.49 5.37 8.85
CA SER A 34 -13.83 5.56 9.42
C SER A 34 -14.87 5.99 8.37
N THR A 35 -14.41 6.62 7.28
CA THR A 35 -15.24 6.97 6.12
C THR A 35 -15.73 5.76 5.31
N GLY A 36 -15.27 4.55 5.65
CA GLY A 36 -15.56 3.31 4.92
C GLY A 36 -14.54 3.02 3.82
N GLY A 37 -14.65 1.84 3.22
CA GLY A 37 -13.66 1.32 2.28
C GLY A 37 -12.44 0.68 2.96
N VAL A 38 -11.37 0.49 2.20
CA VAL A 38 -10.12 -0.10 2.66
C VAL A 38 -8.94 0.45 1.86
N LEU A 39 -7.87 0.83 2.55
CA LEU A 39 -6.56 1.11 1.93
C LEU A 39 -5.77 -0.19 1.87
N ILE A 40 -5.19 -0.50 0.71
CA ILE A 40 -4.44 -1.73 0.47
C ILE A 40 -3.06 -1.37 -0.08
N LYS A 41 -2.02 -1.79 0.63
CA LYS A 41 -0.64 -1.76 0.13
C LYS A 41 -0.20 -3.18 -0.17
N GLU A 42 -0.08 -3.49 -1.45
CA GLU A 42 0.46 -4.75 -1.93
C GLU A 42 1.99 -4.69 -1.96
N GLY A 43 2.65 -5.75 -1.48
CA GLY A 43 4.11 -5.86 -1.50
C GLY A 43 4.84 -4.67 -0.87
N PRO A 44 4.48 -4.24 0.37
CA PRO A 44 5.25 -3.22 1.07
C PRO A 44 6.69 -3.69 1.20
N ASP A 45 7.65 -2.80 0.92
CA ASP A 45 9.05 -3.11 1.22
C ASP A 45 9.34 -2.92 2.72
N LEU A 46 10.60 -3.16 3.11
CA LEU A 46 11.01 -3.03 4.50
C LEU A 46 10.89 -1.59 5.01
N LEU A 47 11.08 -0.59 4.15
CA LEU A 47 10.92 0.81 4.51
C LEU A 47 9.45 1.16 4.76
N ASP A 48 8.55 0.69 3.91
CA ASP A 48 7.11 0.86 4.11
C ASP A 48 6.68 0.24 5.46
N MET A 49 7.12 -0.97 5.76
CA MET A 49 6.77 -1.62 7.02
C MET A 49 7.34 -0.89 8.25
N LEU A 50 8.56 -0.35 8.16
CA LEU A 50 9.16 0.47 9.21
C LEU A 50 8.41 1.79 9.40
N PHE A 51 8.08 2.47 8.30
CA PHE A 51 7.32 3.73 8.31
C PHE A 51 5.95 3.56 8.97
N LEU A 52 5.26 2.46 8.67
CA LEU A 52 3.97 2.13 9.27
C LEU A 52 4.07 1.56 10.70
N SER A 53 5.28 1.30 11.20
CA SER A 53 5.51 0.63 12.49
C SER A 53 4.77 -0.70 12.64
N VAL A 54 4.63 -1.47 11.56
CA VAL A 54 3.97 -2.79 11.57
C VAL A 54 4.98 -3.93 11.81
N PRO A 55 4.57 -5.05 12.44
CA PRO A 55 5.44 -6.21 12.59
C PRO A 55 5.84 -6.81 11.24
N ARG A 56 7.14 -7.08 11.07
CA ARG A 56 7.74 -7.59 9.83
C ARG A 56 7.77 -9.11 9.72
N THR A 57 7.54 -9.81 10.84
CA THR A 57 7.77 -11.27 10.95
C THR A 57 6.50 -12.07 11.25
N HIS A 58 5.39 -11.41 11.59
CA HIS A 58 4.15 -12.06 11.93
C HIS A 58 2.95 -11.16 11.62
N PRO A 59 1.77 -11.76 11.33
CA PRO A 59 0.52 -11.02 11.14
C PRO A 59 0.15 -10.16 12.35
N SER A 60 -0.57 -9.08 12.09
CA SER A 60 -1.10 -8.16 13.10
C SER A 60 -2.55 -7.77 12.79
N GLN A 61 -3.23 -7.18 13.78
CA GLN A 61 -4.62 -6.74 13.69
C GLN A 61 -4.69 -5.21 13.76
N ARG A 62 -5.75 -4.63 13.19
CA ARG A 62 -6.01 -3.19 13.21
C ARG A 62 -6.27 -2.69 14.64
N SER A 63 -6.19 -1.37 14.85
CA SER A 63 -6.61 -0.79 16.12
C SER A 63 -8.14 -0.90 16.28
N PRO A 64 -8.68 -1.18 17.48
CA PRO A 64 -10.10 -1.05 17.75
C PRO A 64 -10.55 0.42 17.85
N SER A 65 -9.62 1.36 18.01
CA SER A 65 -9.90 2.80 18.06
C SER A 65 -9.99 3.36 16.64
N ALA A 66 -11.13 3.96 16.29
CA ALA A 66 -11.33 4.57 14.98
C ALA A 66 -10.31 5.70 14.73
N ASP A 67 -10.02 6.52 15.73
CA ASP A 67 -9.07 7.64 15.58
C ASP A 67 -7.63 7.15 15.36
N GLU A 68 -7.20 6.09 16.05
CA GLU A 68 -5.89 5.48 15.82
C GLU A 68 -5.81 4.84 14.43
N GLU A 69 -6.90 4.20 14.01
CA GLU A 69 -6.99 3.56 12.72
C GLU A 69 -6.98 4.58 11.56
N ASP A 70 -7.65 5.72 11.72
CA ASP A 70 -7.64 6.81 10.75
C ASP A 70 -6.24 7.44 10.62
N ARG A 71 -5.53 7.63 11.74
CA ARG A 71 -4.12 8.05 11.72
C ARG A 71 -3.24 7.04 10.98
N PHE A 72 -3.46 5.75 11.21
CA PHE A 72 -2.74 4.70 10.45
C PHE A 72 -3.08 4.77 8.95
N CYS A 73 -4.34 5.01 8.59
CA CYS A 73 -4.77 5.18 7.21
C CYS A 73 -4.11 6.38 6.53
N ASN A 74 -3.88 7.48 7.26
CA ASN A 74 -3.09 8.60 6.76
C ASN A 74 -1.65 8.19 6.43
N LEU A 75 -1.00 7.38 7.28
CA LEU A 75 0.33 6.82 6.98
C LEU A 75 0.31 5.88 5.76
N MET A 76 -0.72 5.05 5.62
CA MET A 76 -0.92 4.18 4.45
C MET A 76 -0.97 4.98 3.15
N ARG A 77 -1.67 6.11 3.12
CA ARG A 77 -1.70 7.01 1.95
C ARG A 77 -0.31 7.57 1.65
N ARG A 78 0.45 7.95 2.68
CA ARG A 78 1.83 8.46 2.55
C ARG A 78 2.82 7.45 1.99
N ILE A 79 2.51 6.15 1.99
CA ILE A 79 3.32 5.12 1.32
C ILE A 79 2.71 4.67 -0.03
N GLY A 80 1.67 5.34 -0.52
CA GLY A 80 1.01 5.01 -1.79
C GLY A 80 0.19 3.73 -1.72
N ALA A 81 -0.55 3.52 -0.63
CA ALA A 81 -1.59 2.49 -0.59
C ALA A 81 -2.81 2.91 -1.43
N ASN A 82 -3.38 1.96 -2.18
CA ASN A 82 -4.54 2.21 -3.03
C ASN A 82 -5.83 2.09 -2.22
N PHE A 83 -6.78 2.99 -2.45
CA PHE A 83 -8.10 2.91 -1.85
C PHE A 83 -9.03 2.02 -2.67
N TRP A 84 -9.78 1.17 -1.98
CA TRP A 84 -10.79 0.28 -2.55
C TRP A 84 -12.09 0.39 -1.77
N PRO A 85 -13.26 0.33 -2.42
CA PRO A 85 -14.54 0.33 -1.70
C PRO A 85 -14.71 -0.90 -0.79
N SER A 86 -14.08 -2.03 -1.11
CA SER A 86 -13.96 -3.18 -0.21
C SER A 86 -12.83 -4.13 -0.59
N LYS A 87 -12.39 -4.99 0.36
CA LYS A 87 -11.46 -6.10 0.07
C LYS A 87 -12.00 -7.02 -1.03
N LYS A 88 -13.32 -7.24 -1.07
CA LYS A 88 -13.97 -8.11 -2.06
C LYS A 88 -13.80 -7.56 -3.47
N GLU A 89 -13.96 -6.25 -3.65
CA GLU A 89 -13.79 -5.61 -4.96
C GLU A 89 -12.35 -5.67 -5.43
N TRP A 90 -11.38 -5.44 -4.53
CA TRP A 90 -9.97 -5.65 -4.82
C TRP A 90 -9.68 -7.09 -5.28
N VAL A 91 -10.13 -8.09 -4.51
CA VAL A 91 -9.98 -9.50 -4.89
C VAL A 91 -10.65 -9.81 -6.23
N GLN A 92 -11.83 -9.23 -6.49
CA GLN A 92 -12.52 -9.41 -7.75
C GLN A 92 -11.72 -8.87 -8.91
N VAL A 93 -11.16 -7.66 -8.81
CA VAL A 93 -10.28 -7.09 -9.84
C VAL A 93 -9.04 -7.96 -10.07
N MET A 94 -8.42 -8.48 -9.01
CA MET A 94 -7.23 -9.31 -9.10
C MET A 94 -7.50 -10.70 -9.70
N MET A 95 -8.67 -11.28 -9.44
CA MET A 95 -9.03 -12.65 -9.86
C MET A 95 -9.80 -12.70 -11.19
N GLN A 96 -10.55 -11.65 -11.50
CA GLN A 96 -11.39 -11.52 -12.68
C GLN A 96 -11.30 -10.07 -13.15
N PRO A 97 -10.39 -9.77 -14.10
CA PRO A 97 -10.20 -8.39 -14.54
C PRO A 97 -11.48 -7.89 -15.20
N ARG A 98 -12.30 -7.15 -14.44
CA ARG A 98 -13.09 -6.08 -15.01
C ARG A 98 -12.14 -4.99 -15.50
N GLU A 99 -12.64 -4.09 -16.33
CA GLU A 99 -11.89 -2.87 -16.61
C GLU A 99 -11.57 -2.17 -15.26
N ILE A 100 -10.26 -2.06 -15.00
CA ILE A 100 -9.70 -1.34 -13.87
C ILE A 100 -9.85 0.14 -14.21
N THR A 101 -10.28 0.94 -13.25
CA THR A 101 -10.33 2.39 -13.47
C THR A 101 -8.92 2.96 -13.54
N GLU A 102 -8.74 4.07 -14.26
CA GLU A 102 -7.42 4.74 -14.34
C GLU A 102 -6.86 5.06 -12.95
N GLU A 103 -7.70 5.40 -11.98
CA GLU A 103 -7.27 5.67 -10.59
C GLU A 103 -6.81 4.41 -9.84
N GLU A 104 -7.45 3.26 -10.07
CA GLU A 104 -7.08 1.99 -9.45
C GLU A 104 -5.76 1.43 -10.04
N GLU A 105 -5.45 1.77 -11.29
CA GLU A 105 -4.24 1.31 -11.99
C GLU A 105 -3.01 2.15 -11.63
N LYS A 106 -3.20 3.41 -11.22
CA LYS A 106 -2.11 4.33 -10.87
C LYS A 106 -1.20 3.73 -9.82
N VAL A 107 0.11 3.89 -10.05
CA VAL A 107 1.14 3.58 -9.08
C VAL A 107 1.73 4.89 -8.58
N MET A 108 1.56 5.13 -7.28
CA MET A 108 2.07 6.29 -6.59
C MET A 108 3.18 5.87 -5.63
N VAL A 109 4.33 6.50 -5.73
CA VAL A 109 5.42 6.33 -4.76
C VAL A 109 5.84 7.67 -4.21
N TYR A 110 5.97 7.73 -2.89
CA TYR A 110 6.34 8.93 -2.16
C TYR A 110 7.68 8.72 -1.46
N GLY A 111 8.53 9.73 -1.52
CA GLY A 111 9.79 9.81 -0.80
C GLY A 111 9.75 10.99 0.15
N TRP A 112 9.81 10.72 1.44
CA TRP A 112 9.74 11.74 2.49
C TRP A 112 11.16 12.05 2.99
N PRO A 113 11.71 13.24 2.69
CA PRO A 113 13.07 13.60 3.10
C PRO A 113 13.25 13.55 4.62
N THR A 114 14.46 13.17 5.06
CA THR A 114 14.78 13.05 6.51
C THR A 114 14.82 14.39 7.23
N ASP A 115 15.01 15.49 6.50
CA ASP A 115 14.91 16.86 7.02
C ASP A 115 13.45 17.33 7.25
N GLY A 116 12.46 16.53 6.81
CA GLY A 116 11.04 16.80 6.97
C GLY A 116 10.48 17.85 6.01
N VAL A 117 11.26 18.31 5.03
CA VAL A 117 10.83 19.37 4.10
C VAL A 117 10.32 18.77 2.79
N GLY A 118 9.03 18.95 2.53
CA GLY A 118 8.40 18.56 1.28
C GLY A 118 8.30 17.05 1.06
N VAL A 119 8.06 16.67 -0.20
CA VAL A 119 7.87 15.29 -0.62
C VAL A 119 8.29 15.10 -2.08
N TRP A 120 8.95 13.98 -2.35
CA TRP A 120 9.20 13.51 -3.71
C TRP A 120 8.05 12.60 -4.14
N VAL A 121 7.53 12.82 -5.34
CA VAL A 121 6.39 12.08 -5.88
C VAL A 121 6.76 11.48 -7.22
N LEU A 122 6.60 10.16 -7.34
CA LEU A 122 6.74 9.42 -8.58
C LEU A 122 5.37 8.85 -8.97
N ARG A 123 5.01 9.01 -10.25
CA ARG A 123 3.68 8.69 -10.78
C ARG A 123 3.81 7.80 -12.01
N TYR A 124 3.06 6.71 -12.02
CA TYR A 124 2.78 5.94 -13.23
C TYR A 124 1.27 5.79 -13.37
N GLY A 125 0.77 5.86 -14.60
CA GLY A 125 -0.64 5.60 -14.88
C GLY A 125 -1.02 4.14 -14.67
N SER A 126 -0.04 3.24 -14.76
CA SER A 126 -0.23 1.81 -14.56
C SER A 126 1.05 1.10 -14.14
N ALA A 127 0.90 -0.12 -13.60
CA ALA A 127 2.03 -1.00 -13.36
C ALA A 127 2.81 -1.35 -14.65
N SER A 128 2.17 -1.33 -15.81
CA SER A 128 2.80 -1.61 -17.12
C SER A 128 3.70 -0.47 -17.62
N GLN A 129 3.53 0.75 -17.10
CA GLN A 129 4.38 1.89 -17.40
C GLN A 129 5.64 1.96 -16.51
N MET A 130 5.72 1.14 -15.47
CA MET A 130 6.89 1.12 -14.58
C MET A 130 8.14 0.62 -15.32
N PRO A 131 9.32 1.18 -15.04
CA PRO A 131 10.59 0.66 -15.54
C PRO A 131 10.78 -0.83 -15.21
N LEU A 132 11.43 -1.58 -16.10
CA LEU A 132 11.70 -3.01 -15.89
C LEU A 132 12.52 -3.29 -14.61
N ASP A 133 13.36 -2.35 -14.20
CA ASP A 133 14.21 -2.45 -13.02
C ASP A 133 13.60 -1.82 -11.75
N PHE A 134 12.31 -1.46 -11.77
CA PHE A 134 11.64 -0.74 -10.69
C PHE A 134 11.73 -1.44 -9.32
N GLY A 135 11.90 -2.78 -9.32
CA GLY A 135 12.16 -3.56 -8.11
C GLY A 135 13.37 -3.11 -7.29
N ARG A 136 14.33 -2.37 -7.89
CA ARG A 136 15.45 -1.72 -7.18
C ARG A 136 14.98 -0.83 -6.03
N MET A 137 13.79 -0.23 -6.13
CA MET A 137 13.21 0.61 -5.07
C MET A 137 13.12 -0.13 -3.73
N SER A 138 12.81 -1.44 -3.76
CA SER A 138 12.65 -2.27 -2.56
C SER A 138 13.96 -2.54 -1.81
N PHE A 139 15.11 -2.22 -2.42
CA PHE A 139 16.43 -2.40 -1.83
C PHE A 139 16.96 -1.15 -1.13
N ALA A 140 16.25 -0.01 -1.21
CA ALA A 140 16.62 1.18 -0.46
C ALA A 140 16.58 0.89 1.05
N MET A 141 17.65 1.28 1.77
CA MET A 141 17.77 1.04 3.21
C MET A 141 17.23 2.18 4.05
N ASN A 142 16.97 3.34 3.44
CA ASN A 142 16.41 4.54 4.06
C ASN A 142 15.67 5.41 3.02
N MET A 143 14.94 6.42 3.49
CA MET A 143 14.17 7.31 2.60
C MET A 143 15.05 8.13 1.67
N ASP A 144 16.26 8.53 2.09
CA ASP A 144 17.14 9.33 1.24
C ASP A 144 17.67 8.52 0.05
N GLU A 145 18.04 7.26 0.26
CA GLU A 145 18.37 6.31 -0.81
C GLU A 145 17.15 6.06 -1.73
N ARG A 146 15.97 5.90 -1.16
CA ARG A 146 14.73 5.74 -1.93
C ARG A 146 14.49 6.96 -2.82
N ILE A 147 14.64 8.16 -2.28
CA ILE A 147 14.53 9.43 -3.01
C ILE A 147 15.57 9.52 -4.13
N GLN A 148 16.80 9.06 -3.92
CA GLN A 148 17.82 9.02 -4.98
C GLN A 148 17.38 8.13 -6.14
N ILE A 149 16.87 6.93 -5.87
CA ILE A 149 16.32 6.04 -6.90
C ILE A 149 15.10 6.67 -7.59
N MET A 150 14.20 7.29 -6.81
CA MET A 150 13.03 7.98 -7.36
C MET A 150 13.41 9.10 -8.35
N LYS A 151 14.48 9.85 -8.07
CA LYS A 151 15.00 10.88 -8.97
C LYS A 151 15.46 10.28 -10.31
N GLU A 152 16.11 9.10 -10.31
CA GLU A 152 16.48 8.39 -11.55
C GLU A 152 15.25 8.05 -12.41
N TYR A 153 14.10 7.84 -11.77
CA TYR A 153 12.82 7.55 -12.42
C TYR A 153 11.97 8.78 -12.75
N GLY A 154 12.50 9.99 -12.58
CA GLY A 154 11.81 11.22 -12.94
C GLY A 154 10.82 11.72 -11.88
N ALA A 155 11.04 11.37 -10.60
CA ALA A 155 10.23 11.92 -9.52
C ALA A 155 10.30 13.45 -9.46
N THR A 156 9.17 14.05 -9.08
CA THR A 156 9.02 15.50 -8.92
C THR A 156 9.01 15.86 -7.45
N PHE A 157 9.74 16.91 -7.07
CA PHE A 157 9.73 17.44 -5.71
C PHE A 157 8.64 18.50 -5.53
N PHE A 158 7.97 18.44 -4.38
CA PHE A 158 7.01 19.44 -3.92
C PHE A 158 7.46 19.89 -2.53
N GLU A 159 7.75 21.18 -2.37
CA GLU A 159 8.12 21.74 -1.07
C GLU A 159 6.92 21.81 -0.13
N ASP A 160 5.74 22.14 -0.66
CA ASP A 160 4.47 22.13 0.05
C ASP A 160 3.67 20.87 -0.30
N VAL A 161 3.42 20.03 0.71
CA VAL A 161 2.67 18.77 0.57
C VAL A 161 1.24 19.03 0.11
N ALA A 162 0.65 20.19 0.45
CA ALA A 162 -0.70 20.55 0.02
C ALA A 162 -0.82 20.78 -1.50
N GLN A 163 0.29 20.84 -2.23
CA GLN A 163 0.29 20.87 -3.70
C GLN A 163 0.16 19.48 -4.32
N VAL A 164 0.33 18.42 -3.53
CA VAL A 164 0.20 17.03 -3.97
C VAL A 164 -1.25 16.59 -3.80
N LYS A 165 -2.03 16.74 -4.87
CA LYS A 165 -3.46 16.44 -4.89
C LYS A 165 -3.81 15.04 -4.38
N GLU A 166 -2.95 14.06 -4.63
CA GLU A 166 -3.15 12.68 -4.18
C GLU A 166 -3.03 12.50 -2.67
N LEU A 167 -2.50 13.51 -1.97
CA LEU A 167 -2.37 13.58 -0.52
C LEU A 167 -3.35 14.60 0.10
N ASP A 168 -4.26 15.19 -0.68
CA ASP A 168 -5.26 16.12 -0.18
C ASP A 168 -6.14 15.48 0.90
N GLY A 169 -6.37 16.19 2.00
CA GLY A 169 -7.19 15.72 3.12
C GLY A 169 -6.48 14.78 4.10
N ILE A 170 -5.18 14.56 3.95
CA ILE A 170 -4.35 13.89 4.96
C ILE A 170 -3.94 14.92 6.01
N SER A 171 -4.49 14.84 7.22
CA SER A 171 -3.99 15.60 8.36
C SER A 171 -2.73 14.94 8.95
N ASP A 172 -1.79 15.76 9.42
CA ASP A 172 -0.63 15.33 10.23
C ASP A 172 -1.05 14.64 11.54
#